data_AF-A0A9W9YR72-F1
#
_entry.id   AF-A0A9W9YR72-F1
#
_cell.length_a   1.000
_cell.length_b   1.000
_cell.length_c   1.000
_cell.angle_alpha   90.00
_cell.angle_beta   90.00
_cell.angle_gamma   90.00
#
_symmetry.space_group_name_H-M   'P 1'
#
loop_
_entity.id
_entity.type
_entity.pdbx_description
1 polymer ?
#
loop_
_entity_poly.entity_id
_entity_poly.type
_entity_poly.pdbx_seq_one_letter_code
_entity_poly.pdbx_strand_id
1 'polypeptide(L)'
;MAEIAYHEIPQMNSDLLDEKLKGTLIDNYVLTYYSDFVKDNDAVRIETTFEHAITYGLVVRSNASSGKLECFRRYLRNHPQEAFEIIAKNLEPLKNPTDEVSQEVRASEGLFFFKERAFKNVLFILMGVVGFLLLVGVAWELLYHRPKRRQKRKDKEDDGAFITLTPAQCDCHEMFLSHQTIQSIKYKSAKIKELIREYEEYYEAWLQRVRSVEHEENGVTAQMV
;
A
#
# COMPACT_ATOMS: atom_id res chain seq x y z
N MET A 1 38.20 4.76 22.31
CA MET A 1 38.43 3.92 21.12
C MET A 1 39.26 4.74 20.17
N ALA A 2 40.36 4.20 19.65
CA ALA A 2 41.13 4.85 18.60
C ALA A 2 40.49 4.52 17.25
N GLU A 3 40.19 5.53 16.45
CA GLU A 3 39.69 5.35 15.09
C GLU A 3 40.90 5.26 14.15
N ILE A 4 40.96 4.19 13.36
CA ILE A 4 42.01 3.97 12.36
C ILE A 4 41.37 4.16 11.00
N ALA A 5 41.86 5.15 10.25
CA ALA A 5 41.41 5.38 8.89
C ALA A 5 42.18 4.46 7.93
N TYR A 6 41.44 3.66 7.16
CA TYR A 6 41.99 2.81 6.10
C TYR A 6 41.79 3.47 4.75
N HIS A 7 42.75 3.30 3.85
CA HIS A 7 42.66 3.76 2.47
C HIS A 7 42.07 2.70 1.53
N GLU A 8 42.14 1.42 1.91
CA GLU A 8 41.71 0.29 1.10
C GLU A 8 40.86 -0.69 1.91
N ILE A 9 39.71 -1.09 1.37
CA ILE A 9 38.78 -2.04 2.00
C ILE A 9 39.41 -3.43 2.20
N PRO A 10 40.18 -4.02 1.26
CA PRO A 10 40.80 -5.32 1.47
C PRO A 10 41.72 -5.38 2.69
N GLN A 11 42.49 -4.32 2.95
CA GLN A 11 43.37 -4.26 4.12
C GLN A 11 42.58 -4.16 5.43
N MET A 12 41.49 -3.39 5.42
CA MET A 12 40.59 -3.31 6.57
C MET A 12 39.92 -4.66 6.86
N ASN A 13 39.51 -5.39 5.81
CA ASN A 13 38.92 -6.72 5.91
C ASN A 13 39.92 -7.75 6.45
N SER A 14 41.18 -7.73 6.01
CA SER A 14 42.21 -8.62 6.56
C SER A 14 42.49 -8.32 8.04
N ASP A 15 42.55 -7.05 8.43
CA ASP A 15 42.77 -6.67 9.84
C ASP A 15 41.56 -6.98 10.73
N LEU A 16 40.35 -7.04 10.15
CA LEU A 16 39.16 -7.52 10.83
C LEU A 16 39.22 -9.04 11.09
N LEU A 17 39.67 -9.82 10.09
CA LEU A 17 39.84 -11.27 10.24
C LEU A 17 40.98 -11.62 11.20
N ASP A 18 42.06 -10.83 11.23
CA ASP A 18 43.18 -10.98 12.16
C ASP A 18 42.85 -10.53 13.60
N GLU A 19 41.58 -10.18 13.90
CA GLU A 19 41.10 -9.63 15.17
C GLU A 19 41.82 -8.37 15.66
N LYS A 20 42.58 -7.68 14.78
CA LYS A 20 43.20 -6.39 15.09
C LYS A 20 42.15 -5.29 15.23
N LEU A 21 41.05 -5.44 14.50
CA LEU A 21 39.86 -4.59 14.58
C LEU A 21 38.72 -5.35 15.27
N LYS A 22 37.92 -4.63 16.07
CA LYS A 22 36.70 -5.18 16.68
C LYS A 22 35.45 -4.97 15.83
N GLY A 23 35.54 -4.12 14.81
CA GLY A 23 34.46 -3.83 13.90
C GLY A 23 34.88 -2.77 12.88
N THR A 24 34.13 -2.71 11.79
CA THR A 24 34.36 -1.78 10.68
C THR A 24 33.08 -1.02 10.39
N LEU A 25 33.18 0.28 10.14
CA LEU A 25 32.08 1.09 9.66
C LEU A 25 32.23 1.26 8.15
N ILE A 26 31.31 0.67 7.39
CA ILE A 26 31.33 0.68 5.92
C ILE A 26 29.96 1.12 5.44
N ASP A 27 29.93 1.92 4.38
CA ASP A 27 28.66 2.25 3.73
C ASP A 27 28.02 1.01 3.10
N ASN A 28 26.69 0.90 3.20
CA ASN A 28 25.92 -0.22 2.67
C ASN A 28 26.12 -0.45 1.16
N TYR A 29 26.20 0.61 0.36
CA TYR A 29 26.46 0.51 -1.08
C TYR A 29 27.83 -0.11 -1.35
N VAL A 30 28.87 0.35 -0.65
CA VAL A 30 30.22 -0.24 -0.77
C VAL A 30 30.22 -1.69 -0.29
N LEU A 31 29.49 -1.97 0.79
CA LEU A 31 29.36 -3.32 1.33
C LEU A 31 28.69 -4.28 0.35
N THR A 32 27.76 -3.82 -0.49
CA THR A 32 27.15 -4.66 -1.54
C THR A 32 28.18 -5.17 -2.56
N TYR A 33 29.16 -4.34 -2.92
CA TYR A 33 30.24 -4.72 -3.83
C TYR A 33 31.17 -5.76 -3.19
N TYR A 34 31.41 -5.67 -1.89
CA TYR A 34 32.17 -6.64 -1.11
C TYR A 34 31.28 -7.67 -0.42
N SER A 35 30.08 -7.94 -0.96
CA SER A 35 29.12 -8.82 -0.27
C SER A 35 29.64 -10.24 -0.08
N ASP A 36 30.46 -10.72 -1.02
CA ASP A 36 31.14 -12.03 -0.94
C ASP A 36 31.99 -12.16 0.33
N PHE A 37 32.63 -11.08 0.78
CA PHE A 37 33.40 -11.10 2.03
C PHE A 37 32.52 -11.41 3.24
N VAL A 38 31.29 -10.88 3.27
CA VAL A 38 30.34 -11.14 4.37
C VAL A 38 29.66 -12.50 4.21
N LYS A 39 29.36 -12.91 2.97
CA LYS A 39 28.67 -14.18 2.67
C LYS A 39 29.56 -15.39 2.91
N ASP A 40 30.84 -15.30 2.55
CA ASP A 40 31.78 -16.44 2.57
C ASP A 40 32.48 -16.62 3.94
N ASN A 41 32.37 -15.63 4.84
CA ASN A 41 33.04 -15.65 6.14
C ASN A 41 32.04 -15.60 7.29
N ASP A 42 31.77 -16.76 7.92
CA ASP A 42 30.89 -16.87 9.09
C ASP A 42 31.39 -16.09 10.32
N ALA A 43 32.67 -15.70 10.33
CA ALA A 43 33.28 -14.91 11.41
C ALA A 43 32.85 -13.44 11.39
N VAL A 44 32.29 -12.95 10.28
CA VAL A 44 31.93 -11.55 10.10
C VAL A 44 30.42 -11.44 9.91
N ARG A 45 29.79 -10.48 10.60
CA ARG A 45 28.37 -10.19 10.46
C ARG A 45 28.09 -8.70 10.50
N ILE A 46 27.02 -8.29 9.83
CA ILE A 46 26.51 -6.93 9.95
C ILE A 46 25.71 -6.84 11.27
N GLU A 47 26.25 -6.12 12.26
CA GLU A 47 25.62 -5.95 13.58
C GLU A 47 24.52 -4.89 13.58
N THR A 48 24.86 -3.69 13.13
CA THR A 48 24.01 -2.50 13.20
C THR A 48 24.08 -1.72 11.91
N THR A 49 22.94 -1.27 11.41
CA THR A 49 22.84 -0.31 10.32
C THR A 49 22.45 1.05 10.88
N PHE A 50 23.25 2.07 10.58
CA PHE A 50 22.93 3.45 10.93
C PHE A 50 22.25 4.11 9.75
N GLU A 51 21.05 4.63 9.96
CA GLU A 51 20.35 5.43 8.95
C GLU A 51 21.03 6.79 8.83
N HIS A 52 21.84 6.95 7.78
CA HIS A 52 22.47 8.22 7.44
C HIS A 52 22.37 8.43 5.93
N ALA A 53 21.76 9.54 5.52
CA ALA A 53 21.62 9.87 4.11
C ALA A 53 22.97 10.33 3.54
N ILE A 54 23.64 9.43 2.81
CA ILE A 54 24.88 9.71 2.10
C ILE A 54 24.55 10.01 0.64
N THR A 55 24.96 11.20 0.18
CA THR A 55 24.79 11.60 -1.22
C THR A 55 26.04 11.26 -2.02
N TYR A 56 25.90 10.30 -2.93
CA TYR A 56 26.93 9.97 -3.89
C TYR A 56 26.98 10.97 -5.03
N GLY A 57 28.19 11.33 -5.46
CA GLY A 57 28.38 12.28 -6.55
C GLY A 57 29.74 12.13 -7.19
N LEU A 58 29.88 12.74 -8.37
CA LEU A 58 31.17 12.84 -9.03
C LEU A 58 31.93 14.04 -8.52
N VAL A 59 33.14 13.82 -8.03
CA VAL A 59 34.08 14.89 -7.71
C VAL A 59 34.72 15.36 -9.00
N VAL A 60 34.42 16.60 -9.38
CA VAL A 60 34.94 17.22 -10.60
C VAL A 60 35.76 18.43 -10.19
N ARG A 61 36.91 18.65 -10.86
CA ARG A 61 37.74 19.82 -10.62
C ARG A 61 36.92 21.08 -10.89
N SER A 62 37.04 22.08 -10.00
CA SER A 62 36.32 23.38 -10.09
C SER A 62 36.36 24.02 -11.49
N ASN A 63 37.48 23.87 -12.20
CA ASN A 63 37.69 24.45 -13.54
C ASN A 63 37.49 23.47 -14.70
N ALA A 64 36.92 22.29 -14.46
CA ALA A 64 36.65 21.35 -15.55
C ALA A 64 35.55 21.92 -16.46
N SER A 65 35.75 21.76 -17.78
CA SER A 65 34.82 22.16 -18.86
C SER A 65 33.35 21.98 -18.46
N SER A 66 32.63 23.10 -18.39
CA SER A 66 31.23 23.17 -17.95
C SER A 66 30.28 22.41 -18.88
N GLY A 67 30.55 22.37 -20.19
CA GLY A 67 29.64 21.79 -21.18
C GLY A 67 29.40 20.29 -21.00
N LYS A 68 30.45 19.49 -20.76
CA LYS A 68 30.31 18.03 -20.55
C LYS A 68 29.66 17.72 -19.21
N LEU A 69 30.02 18.46 -18.16
CA LEU A 69 29.41 18.31 -16.83
C LEU A 69 27.93 18.68 -16.85
N GLU A 70 27.58 19.76 -17.56
CA GLU A 70 26.20 20.20 -17.70
C GLU A 70 25.36 19.22 -18.52
N CYS A 71 25.94 18.65 -19.58
CA CYS A 71 25.31 17.57 -20.33
C CYS A 71 25.04 16.35 -19.45
N PHE A 72 26.04 15.92 -18.65
CA PHE A 72 25.89 14.80 -17.73
C PHE A 72 24.82 15.06 -16.66
N ARG A 73 24.83 16.25 -16.05
CA ARG A 73 23.79 16.67 -15.08
C ARG A 73 22.41 16.69 -15.70
N ARG A 74 22.29 17.20 -16.93
CA ARG A 74 21.03 17.22 -17.67
C ARG A 74 20.53 15.82 -17.99
N TYR A 75 21.42 14.91 -18.36
CA TYR A 75 21.09 13.52 -18.59
C TYR A 75 20.54 12.85 -17.32
N LEU A 76 21.25 12.96 -16.18
CA LEU A 76 20.79 12.41 -14.90
C LEU A 76 19.42 12.99 -14.47
N ARG A 77 19.18 14.27 -14.71
CA ARG A 77 17.91 14.93 -14.38
C ARG A 77 16.76 14.46 -15.26
N ASN A 78 17.02 14.22 -16.55
CA ASN A 78 15.99 13.84 -17.52
C ASN A 78 15.73 12.32 -17.53
N HIS A 79 16.70 11.50 -17.11
CA HIS A 79 16.63 10.04 -17.13
C HIS A 79 16.90 9.41 -15.74
N PRO A 80 16.17 9.81 -14.68
CA PRO A 80 16.44 9.30 -13.33
C PRO A 80 16.16 7.80 -13.20
N GLN A 81 15.19 7.27 -13.96
CA GLN A 81 14.83 5.85 -13.94
C GLN A 81 15.93 4.97 -14.53
N GLU A 82 16.50 5.36 -15.67
CA GLU A 82 17.60 4.63 -16.31
C GLU A 82 18.84 4.62 -15.40
N ALA A 83 19.14 5.77 -14.78
CA ALA A 83 20.25 5.87 -13.83
C ALA A 83 20.03 4.95 -12.62
N PHE A 84 18.82 4.94 -12.06
CA PHE A 84 18.48 4.07 -10.94
C PHE A 84 18.52 2.59 -11.32
N GLU A 85 18.04 2.22 -12.51
CA GLU A 85 18.08 0.84 -12.99
C GLU A 85 19.51 0.33 -13.17
N ILE A 86 20.41 1.16 -13.71
CA ILE A 86 21.83 0.82 -13.82
C ILE A 86 22.43 0.60 -12.44
N ILE A 87 22.13 1.46 -11.47
CA ILE A 87 22.63 1.31 -10.10
C ILE A 87 22.09 0.00 -9.51
N ALA A 88 20.77 -0.20 -9.53
CA ALA A 88 20.12 -1.38 -8.95
C ALA A 88 20.62 -2.70 -9.54
N LYS A 89 20.91 -2.75 -10.86
CA LYS A 89 21.49 -3.94 -11.52
C LYS A 89 22.87 -4.33 -11.00
N ASN A 90 23.61 -3.39 -10.42
CA ASN A 90 24.95 -3.62 -9.90
C ASN A 90 24.99 -3.75 -8.36
N LEU A 91 23.84 -3.65 -7.68
CA LEU A 91 23.75 -3.82 -6.25
C LEU A 91 23.23 -5.21 -5.91
N GLU A 92 23.97 -5.91 -5.06
CA GLU A 92 23.52 -7.19 -4.52
C GLU A 92 22.82 -7.00 -3.17
N PRO A 93 21.66 -7.65 -2.96
CA PRO A 93 21.01 -7.69 -1.65
C PRO A 93 21.96 -8.23 -0.58
N LEU A 94 22.15 -7.46 0.48
CA LEU A 94 22.96 -7.88 1.63
C LEU A 94 22.19 -8.93 2.44
N LYS A 95 22.81 -10.10 2.60
CA LYS A 95 22.30 -11.18 3.43
C LYS A 95 23.40 -11.64 4.37
N ASN A 96 23.17 -11.49 5.68
CA ASN A 96 24.05 -12.09 6.68
C ASN A 96 23.94 -13.62 6.60
N PRO A 97 25.04 -14.37 6.64
CA PRO A 97 25.03 -15.83 6.54
C PRO A 97 24.23 -16.49 7.68
N THR A 98 24.17 -15.86 8.85
CA THR A 98 23.51 -16.39 10.05
C THR A 98 22.06 -15.92 10.25
N ASP A 99 21.59 -14.90 9.53
CA ASP A 99 20.21 -14.40 9.69
C ASP A 99 19.27 -15.16 8.73
N GLU A 100 18.23 -15.80 9.27
CA GLU A 100 17.15 -16.44 8.49
C GLU A 100 16.37 -15.44 7.62
N VAL A 101 16.48 -14.14 7.95
CA VAL A 101 15.68 -13.04 7.39
C VAL A 101 16.62 -12.07 6.68
N SER A 102 16.35 -11.78 5.40
CA SER A 102 17.16 -10.81 4.64
C SER A 102 17.07 -9.42 5.27
N GLN A 103 18.14 -8.64 5.15
CA GLN A 103 18.19 -7.28 5.69
C GLN A 103 17.10 -6.38 5.08
N GLU A 104 16.67 -6.67 3.85
CA GLU A 104 15.53 -6.04 3.17
C GLU A 104 14.19 -6.29 3.88
N VAL A 105 13.99 -7.50 4.42
CA VAL A 105 12.81 -7.81 5.22
C VAL A 105 12.88 -7.09 6.56
N ARG A 106 14.05 -7.03 7.22
CA ARG A 106 14.22 -6.17 8.41
C ARG A 106 13.98 -4.69 8.11
N ALA A 107 14.40 -4.18 6.95
CA ALA A 107 14.16 -2.81 6.52
C ALA A 107 12.68 -2.56 6.20
N SER A 108 12.00 -3.54 5.59
CA SER A 108 10.55 -3.51 5.37
C SER A 108 9.76 -3.60 6.68
N GLU A 109 10.23 -4.39 7.65
CA GLU A 109 9.75 -4.40 9.05
C GLU A 109 10.06 -3.11 9.82
N GLY A 110 11.02 -2.31 9.35
CA GLY A 110 11.26 -0.95 9.84
C GLY A 110 10.30 0.05 9.20
N LEU A 111 10.03 -0.08 7.89
CA LEU A 111 9.12 0.78 7.14
C LEU A 111 7.65 0.60 7.54
N PHE A 112 7.28 -0.64 7.85
CA PHE A 112 6.02 -0.97 8.52
C PHE A 112 6.34 -1.22 9.99
N PHE A 113 6.08 -0.25 10.87
CA PHE A 113 6.33 -0.26 12.31
C PHE A 113 5.65 -1.40 13.12
N PHE A 114 5.61 -2.64 12.62
CA PHE A 114 5.05 -3.83 13.25
C PHE A 114 5.69 -4.12 14.61
N LYS A 115 6.91 -3.63 14.86
CA LYS A 115 7.61 -3.79 16.13
C LYS A 115 7.20 -2.77 17.20
N GLU A 116 6.59 -1.64 16.81
CA GLU A 116 6.14 -0.63 17.78
C GLU A 116 4.86 -1.05 18.51
N ARG A 117 4.87 -0.86 19.84
CA ARG A 117 3.71 -1.12 20.70
C ARG A 117 2.47 -0.32 20.25
N ALA A 118 2.67 0.88 19.71
CA ALA A 118 1.59 1.73 19.22
C ALA A 118 0.85 1.10 18.02
N PHE A 119 1.58 0.58 17.03
CA PHE A 119 0.98 -0.04 15.85
C PHE A 119 0.23 -1.34 16.19
N LYS A 120 0.80 -2.18 17.07
CA LYS A 120 0.10 -3.38 17.56
C LYS A 120 -1.21 -3.01 18.27
N ASN A 121 -1.21 -1.96 19.08
CA ASN A 121 -2.43 -1.49 19.75
C ASN A 121 -3.49 -1.04 18.73
N VAL A 122 -3.11 -0.26 17.71
CA VAL A 122 -4.03 0.19 16.66
C VAL A 122 -4.58 -1.01 15.87
N LEU A 123 -3.73 -1.97 15.50
CA LEU A 123 -4.14 -3.19 14.80
C LEU A 123 -5.13 -4.02 15.62
N PHE A 124 -4.88 -4.19 16.93
CA PHE A 124 -5.80 -4.89 17.83
C PHE A 124 -7.12 -4.15 18.01
N ILE A 125 -7.11 -2.82 18.12
CA ILE A 125 -8.32 -2.01 18.19
C ILE A 125 -9.13 -2.16 16.89
N LEU A 126 -8.48 -2.06 15.73
CA LEU A 126 -9.14 -2.19 14.43
C LEU A 126 -9.77 -3.58 14.27
N MET A 127 -9.03 -4.64 14.63
CA MET A 127 -9.54 -6.01 14.62
C MET A 127 -10.72 -6.18 15.59
N GLY A 128 -10.65 -5.56 16.77
CA GLY A 128 -11.72 -5.55 17.76
C GLY A 128 -12.99 -4.85 17.26
N VAL A 129 -12.85 -3.70 16.60
CA VAL A 129 -13.97 -2.95 16.01
C VAL A 129 -14.66 -3.76 14.92
N VAL A 130 -13.88 -4.36 14.01
CA VAL A 130 -14.41 -5.20 12.93
C VAL A 130 -15.11 -6.44 13.53
N GLY A 131 -14.49 -7.10 14.50
CA GLY A 131 -15.08 -8.24 15.20
C GLY A 131 -16.39 -7.89 15.90
N PHE A 132 -16.44 -6.74 16.59
CA PHE A 132 -17.65 -6.26 17.26
C PHE A 132 -18.78 -5.97 16.27
N LEU A 133 -18.49 -5.28 15.16
CA LEU A 133 -19.49 -4.99 14.12
C LEU A 133 -20.06 -6.28 13.51
N LEU A 134 -19.22 -7.30 13.29
CA LEU A 134 -19.67 -8.61 12.83
C LEU A 134 -20.57 -9.31 13.85
N LEU A 135 -20.20 -9.30 15.14
CA LEU A 135 -21.02 -9.89 16.20
C LEU A 135 -22.38 -9.19 16.34
N VAL A 136 -22.41 -7.86 16.26
CA VAL A 136 -23.66 -7.08 16.27
C VAL A 136 -24.52 -7.43 15.05
N GLY A 137 -23.91 -7.55 13.87
CA GLY A 137 -24.62 -7.96 12.65
C GLY A 137 -25.22 -9.37 12.77
N VAL A 138 -24.47 -10.33 13.32
CA VAL A 138 -24.94 -11.70 13.55
C VAL A 138 -26.03 -11.75 14.61
N ALA A 139 -25.87 -11.02 15.72
CA ALA A 139 -26.85 -10.95 16.78
C ALA A 139 -28.17 -10.33 16.30
N TRP A 140 -28.10 -9.28 15.48
CA TRP A 140 -29.26 -8.66 14.85
C TRP A 140 -30.02 -9.64 13.95
N GLU A 141 -29.30 -10.40 13.13
CA GLU A 141 -29.89 -11.38 12.22
C GLU A 141 -30.54 -12.54 12.98
N LEU A 142 -29.90 -13.05 14.03
CA LEU A 142 -30.40 -14.20 14.80
C LEU A 142 -31.52 -13.84 15.78
N LEU A 143 -31.39 -12.74 16.52
CA LEU A 143 -32.32 -12.38 17.60
C LEU A 143 -33.48 -11.50 17.14
N TYR A 144 -33.31 -10.67 16.11
CA TYR A 144 -34.36 -9.75 15.68
C TYR A 144 -35.02 -10.21 14.37
N HIS A 145 -34.23 -10.63 13.39
CA HIS A 145 -34.76 -10.95 12.06
C HIS A 145 -35.42 -12.34 11.98
N ARG A 146 -34.84 -13.38 12.60
CA ARG A 146 -35.41 -14.74 12.59
C ARG A 146 -36.70 -14.95 13.39
N PRO A 147 -36.86 -14.48 14.64
CA PRO A 147 -38.11 -14.69 15.38
C PRO A 147 -39.25 -13.85 14.81
N LYS A 148 -38.98 -12.64 14.31
CA LYS A 148 -40.00 -11.80 13.66
C LYS A 148 -40.51 -12.40 12.35
N ARG A 149 -39.69 -13.19 11.63
CA ARG A 149 -40.15 -14.01 10.49
C ARG A 149 -40.94 -15.25 10.92
N ARG A 150 -40.64 -15.84 12.08
CA ARG A 150 -41.38 -16.98 12.63
C ARG A 150 -42.73 -16.59 13.23
N GLN A 151 -42.82 -15.45 13.93
CA GLN A 151 -44.08 -14.89 14.43
C GLN A 151 -45.02 -14.53 13.28
N LYS A 152 -44.53 -13.81 12.27
CA LYS A 152 -45.33 -13.52 11.05
C LYS A 152 -45.80 -14.75 10.27
N ARG A 153 -45.18 -15.92 10.47
CA ARG A 153 -45.62 -17.20 9.90
C ARG A 153 -46.68 -17.87 10.76
N LYS A 154 -46.56 -17.83 12.10
CA LYS A 154 -47.56 -18.36 13.04
C LYS A 154 -48.84 -17.53 13.06
N ASP A 155 -48.73 -16.20 13.05
CA ASP A 155 -49.89 -15.31 13.03
C ASP A 155 -50.72 -15.48 11.73
N LYS A 156 -50.07 -15.87 10.62
CA LYS A 156 -50.75 -16.23 9.36
C LYS A 156 -51.41 -17.62 9.36
N GLU A 157 -51.01 -18.50 10.27
CA GLU A 157 -51.53 -19.87 10.36
C GLU A 157 -52.76 -19.93 11.28
N ASP A 158 -52.79 -19.12 12.34
CA ASP A 158 -53.97 -18.99 13.23
C ASP A 158 -55.12 -18.19 12.59
N ASP A 159 -54.84 -17.16 11.78
CA ASP A 159 -55.88 -16.44 11.02
C ASP A 159 -56.43 -17.25 9.82
N GLY A 160 -55.72 -18.29 9.38
CA GLY A 160 -56.08 -19.12 8.23
C GLY A 160 -57.03 -20.30 8.55
N ALA A 161 -57.24 -20.62 9.83
CA ALA A 161 -58.00 -21.81 10.25
C ALA A 161 -59.51 -21.56 10.47
N PHE A 162 -59.99 -20.31 10.39
CA PHE A 162 -61.39 -19.97 10.70
C PHE A 162 -62.31 -19.74 9.48
N ILE A 163 -61.81 -19.80 8.24
CA ILE A 163 -62.66 -19.56 7.05
C ILE A 163 -62.61 -20.77 6.11
N THR A 164 -63.30 -21.84 6.52
CA THR A 164 -63.73 -22.91 5.61
C THR A 164 -65.23 -23.10 5.78
N LEU A 165 -66.00 -22.32 5.02
CA LEU A 165 -67.33 -22.68 4.53
C LEU A 165 -67.75 -21.70 3.43
N THR A 166 -68.12 -22.27 2.29
CA THR A 166 -68.78 -21.70 1.10
C THR A 166 -67.94 -21.06 -0.02
N PRO A 167 -68.33 -21.28 -1.30
CA PRO A 167 -67.42 -21.33 -2.43
C PRO A 167 -67.53 -20.12 -3.35
N ALA A 168 -66.49 -19.95 -4.18
CA ALA A 168 -66.37 -19.04 -5.32
C ALA A 168 -66.10 -17.55 -4.98
N GLN A 169 -64.84 -17.13 -5.16
CA GLN A 169 -64.51 -15.90 -5.89
C GLN A 169 -63.01 -15.90 -6.22
N CYS A 170 -62.66 -15.50 -7.44
CA CYS A 170 -61.34 -15.61 -8.07
C CYS A 170 -60.14 -15.09 -7.25
N ASP A 171 -59.04 -15.80 -7.44
CA ASP A 171 -57.71 -15.62 -6.89
C ASP A 171 -57.04 -14.33 -7.42
N CYS A 172 -57.35 -13.19 -6.80
CA CYS A 172 -56.79 -11.88 -7.17
C CYS A 172 -55.86 -11.28 -6.08
N HIS A 173 -55.60 -12.00 -4.98
CA HIS A 173 -54.88 -11.43 -3.83
C HIS A 173 -53.35 -11.61 -3.90
N GLU A 174 -52.84 -12.68 -4.53
CA GLU A 174 -51.38 -12.86 -4.70
C GLU A 174 -50.76 -11.94 -5.77
N MET A 175 -51.56 -11.49 -6.75
CA MET A 175 -51.07 -10.63 -7.84
C MET A 175 -50.86 -9.16 -7.39
N PHE A 176 -51.58 -8.67 -6.38
CA PHE A 176 -51.47 -7.29 -5.93
C PHE A 176 -50.25 -7.04 -5.02
N LEU A 177 -49.90 -8.01 -4.17
CA LEU A 177 -48.72 -7.94 -3.30
C LEU A 177 -47.40 -8.10 -4.08
N SER A 178 -47.40 -8.90 -5.15
CA SER A 178 -46.25 -8.97 -6.06
C SER A 178 -46.10 -7.68 -6.86
N HIS A 179 -47.19 -7.05 -7.30
CA HIS A 179 -47.11 -5.79 -8.05
C HIS A 179 -46.56 -4.62 -7.21
N GLN A 180 -46.97 -4.49 -5.93
CA GLN A 180 -46.48 -3.41 -5.06
C GLN A 180 -44.98 -3.57 -4.74
N THR A 181 -44.51 -4.80 -4.51
CA THR A 181 -43.09 -5.07 -4.27
C THR A 181 -42.25 -4.87 -5.53
N ILE A 182 -42.72 -5.34 -6.69
CA ILE A 182 -42.07 -5.12 -7.99
C ILE A 182 -42.00 -3.64 -8.34
N GLN A 183 -43.05 -2.85 -8.07
CA GLN A 183 -43.03 -1.40 -8.29
C GLN A 183 -42.02 -0.70 -7.39
N SER A 184 -41.91 -1.10 -6.11
CA SER A 184 -40.92 -0.51 -5.20
C SER A 184 -39.48 -0.83 -5.61
N ILE A 185 -39.23 -2.02 -6.15
CA ILE A 185 -37.92 -2.43 -6.68
C ILE A 185 -37.60 -1.67 -7.97
N LYS A 186 -38.58 -1.54 -8.88
CA LYS A 186 -38.43 -0.73 -10.10
C LYS A 186 -38.16 0.74 -9.78
N TYR A 187 -38.87 1.31 -8.81
CA TYR A 187 -38.65 2.68 -8.35
C TYR A 187 -37.26 2.88 -7.76
N LYS A 188 -36.81 1.97 -6.87
CA LYS A 188 -35.45 2.02 -6.30
C LYS A 188 -34.37 1.86 -7.39
N SER A 189 -34.58 0.95 -8.34
CA SER A 189 -33.65 0.76 -9.47
C SER A 189 -33.59 1.99 -10.37
N ALA A 190 -34.71 2.65 -10.64
CA ALA A 190 -34.75 3.88 -11.41
C ALA A 190 -34.01 5.02 -10.68
N LYS A 191 -34.21 5.14 -9.37
CA LYS A 191 -33.54 6.18 -8.56
C LYS A 191 -32.02 5.96 -8.49
N ILE A 192 -31.56 4.72 -8.39
CA ILE A 192 -30.13 4.40 -8.44
C ILE A 192 -29.54 4.76 -9.81
N LYS A 193 -30.23 4.44 -10.91
CA LYS A 193 -29.77 4.80 -12.26
C LYS A 193 -29.70 6.32 -12.47
N GLU A 194 -30.67 7.05 -11.93
CA GLU A 194 -30.66 8.51 -11.97
C GLU A 194 -29.46 9.09 -11.21
N LEU A 195 -29.16 8.57 -10.01
CA LEU A 195 -27.99 8.98 -9.22
C LEU A 195 -26.65 8.67 -9.91
N ILE A 196 -26.55 7.51 -10.58
CA ILE A 196 -25.35 7.17 -11.36
C ILE A 196 -25.17 8.15 -12.52
N ARG A 197 -26.25 8.47 -13.25
CA ARG A 197 -26.20 9.43 -14.34
C ARG A 197 -25.80 10.83 -13.86
N GLU A 198 -26.35 11.29 -12.74
CA GLU A 198 -25.96 12.59 -12.13
C GLU A 198 -24.47 12.60 -11.75
N TYR A 199 -23.96 11.49 -11.21
CA TYR A 199 -22.54 11.35 -10.90
C TYR A 199 -21.65 11.35 -12.15
N GLU A 200 -22.03 10.62 -13.20
CA GLU A 200 -21.31 10.59 -14.48
C GLU A 200 -21.27 11.98 -15.13
N GLU A 201 -22.39 12.71 -15.15
CA GLU A 201 -22.45 14.09 -15.68
C GLU A 201 -21.57 15.05 -14.87
N TYR A 202 -21.58 14.94 -13.55
CA TYR A 202 -20.69 15.73 -12.69
C TYR A 202 -19.22 15.40 -12.96
N TYR A 203 -18.90 14.12 -13.09
CA TYR A 203 -17.54 13.64 -13.34
C TYR A 203 -17.01 14.11 -14.70
N GLU A 204 -17.80 13.99 -15.77
CA GLU A 204 -17.41 14.47 -17.09
C GLU A 204 -17.24 16.00 -17.13
N ALA A 205 -18.16 16.76 -16.50
CA ALA A 205 -18.05 18.20 -16.40
C ALA A 205 -16.81 18.64 -15.62
N TRP A 206 -16.47 17.91 -14.55
CA TRP A 206 -15.24 18.15 -13.78
C TRP A 206 -13.99 17.83 -14.61
N LEU A 207 -13.95 16.70 -15.31
CA LEU A 207 -12.85 16.33 -16.20
C LEU A 207 -12.63 17.34 -17.32
N GLN A 208 -13.70 17.88 -17.91
CA GLN A 208 -13.59 18.94 -18.92
C GLN A 208 -12.94 20.21 -18.35
N ARG A 209 -13.27 20.61 -17.12
CA ARG A 209 -12.62 21.75 -16.44
C ARG A 209 -11.15 21.50 -16.15
N VAL A 210 -10.79 20.29 -15.74
CA VAL A 210 -9.39 19.92 -15.53
C VAL A 210 -8.62 19.97 -16.85
N ARG A 211 -9.20 19.40 -17.92
CA ARG A 211 -8.58 19.42 -19.25
C ARG A 211 -8.47 20.83 -19.84
N SER A 212 -9.42 21.73 -19.55
CA SER A 212 -9.30 23.12 -20.00
C SER A 212 -8.16 23.86 -19.29
N VAL A 213 -7.92 23.59 -18.00
CA VAL A 213 -6.77 24.16 -17.27
C VAL A 213 -5.45 23.59 -17.81
N GLU A 214 -5.39 22.29 -18.10
CA GLU A 214 -4.21 21.65 -18.70
C GLU A 214 -3.92 22.16 -20.13
N HIS A 215 -4.95 22.47 -20.92
CA HIS A 215 -4.78 23.09 -22.24
C HIS A 215 -4.45 24.59 -22.19
N GLU A 216 -4.92 25.33 -21.18
CA GLU A 216 -4.48 26.72 -20.95
C GLU A 216 -3.00 26.76 -20.56
N GLU A 217 -2.52 25.83 -19.75
CA GLU A 217 -1.10 25.74 -19.37
C GLU A 217 -0.20 25.35 -20.55
N ASN A 218 -0.68 24.47 -21.45
CA ASN A 218 0.04 24.07 -22.67
C ASN A 218 -0.14 25.04 -23.86
N GLY A 219 -1.03 26.04 -23.75
CA GLY A 219 -1.28 27.07 -24.76
C GLY A 219 -0.55 28.40 -24.50
N VAL A 220 0.07 28.56 -23.32
CA VAL A 220 0.83 29.76 -22.92
C VAL A 220 2.30 29.41 -22.66
N THR A 221 2.95 28.78 -23.64
CA THR A 221 4.41 28.90 -23.80
C THR A 221 4.72 29.54 -25.15
N ALA A 222 4.30 30.80 -25.30
CA ALA A 222 4.90 31.73 -26.23
C ALA A 222 5.16 33.04 -25.49
N GLN A 223 6.45 33.33 -25.31
CA GLN A 223 7.06 34.57 -24.82
C GLN A 223 6.83 34.92 -23.33
N MET A 224 7.86 34.70 -22.52
CA MET A 224 8.65 35.80 -21.95
C MET A 224 9.91 35.28 -21.22
N VAL A 225 11.06 35.80 -21.69
CA VAL A 225 12.46 35.72 -21.22
C VAL A 225 13.22 34.41 -21.46
#